data_AF-A0AAW2ZN31-F1
#
_entry.id   AF-A0AAW2ZN31-F1
#
_cell.length_a   1.000
_cell.length_b   1.000
_cell.length_c   1.000
_cell.angle_alpha   90.00
_cell.angle_beta   90.00
_cell.angle_gamma   90.00
#
_symmetry.space_group_name_H-M   'P 1'
#
loop_
_entity.id
_entity.type
_entity.pdbx_description
1 polymer ?
#
loop_
_entity_poly.entity_id
_entity_poly.type
_entity_poly.pdbx_seq_one_letter_code
_entity_poly.pdbx_strand_id
1 'polypeptide(L)'
;MFHLVLQPMGIPHILLIITQMVVSSIVRAPMYPIIGSALWFMGYPRAIKFWERQYVTSRKDSTNTKLSSELHGGAAGEYSVNNLNGLFYEHAVIALQRELPNALRRGQFGAVKAGDVFIVVNEGLTCMIQMIEVGNGFCTFQLRGLEFKGTICQEREQDALWRMINRDEPCFLNRLIEDLNYPKKLRLLSLFQLLDLRWHTWQVLRSDLSLLTYNISENQADRIMMGFDSQKLVVVLYVKAMLYHLTDSEQLDYWIGKDSPFNASLSGMEEFDYDPFFSDTFDIDYDNAGGHVSFKNFLDSYGPMLNVFVQKRQEKLGKVYDEDQRNLINKLAFMTSLSGRRALSLNDRVHYAVNINLFLDRLHQLFKGDYRITSFKDEWLFSDFTLLSNVIAPALKSGLRMYQDHFTRT
;
A
#
# COMPACT_ATOMS: atom_id res chain seq x y z
N MET A 1 24.78 -45.04 32.66
CA MET A 1 25.03 -46.40 32.11
C MET A 1 24.61 -46.55 30.64
N PHE A 2 23.50 -45.93 30.20
CA PHE A 2 22.99 -46.04 28.80
C PHE A 2 23.94 -45.43 27.74
N HIS A 3 24.50 -44.24 27.96
CA HIS A 3 25.43 -43.60 27.00
C HIS A 3 26.77 -44.34 26.81
N LEU A 4 27.24 -45.07 27.83
CA LEU A 4 28.53 -45.78 27.80
C LEU A 4 28.45 -47.12 27.04
N VAL A 5 27.25 -47.73 26.99
CA VAL A 5 27.00 -49.03 26.31
C VAL A 5 26.64 -48.83 24.83
N LEU A 6 26.01 -47.70 24.48
CA LEU A 6 25.66 -47.38 23.08
C LEU A 6 26.87 -46.98 22.23
N GLN A 7 27.90 -46.38 22.82
CA GLN A 7 29.10 -45.91 22.11
C GLN A 7 29.89 -47.03 21.40
N PRO A 8 30.17 -48.20 22.02
CA PRO A 8 30.82 -49.32 21.34
C PRO A 8 29.91 -50.05 20.34
N MET A 9 28.58 -50.00 20.51
CA MET A 9 27.63 -50.56 19.53
C MET A 9 27.43 -49.70 18.28
N GLY A 10 27.77 -48.40 18.33
CA GLY A 10 27.73 -47.51 17.16
C GLY A 10 28.87 -47.73 16.17
N ILE A 11 30.03 -48.23 16.64
CA ILE A 11 31.25 -48.44 15.83
C ILE A 11 31.01 -49.29 14.57
N PRO A 12 30.33 -50.46 14.62
CA PRO A 12 30.05 -51.25 13.41
C PRO A 12 29.11 -50.56 12.43
N HIS A 13 28.33 -49.57 12.87
CA HIS A 13 27.38 -48.84 12.02
C HIS A 13 27.94 -47.52 11.47
N ILE A 14 29.14 -47.08 11.88
CA ILE A 14 29.76 -45.84 11.37
C ILE A 14 29.95 -45.91 9.86
N LEU A 15 30.43 -47.04 9.33
CA LEU A 15 30.62 -47.21 7.88
C LEU A 15 29.29 -47.12 7.12
N LEU A 16 28.22 -47.67 7.70
CA LEU A 16 26.87 -47.62 7.15
C LEU A 16 26.30 -46.19 7.19
N ILE A 17 26.52 -45.46 8.29
CA ILE A 17 26.08 -44.07 8.42
C ILE A 17 26.87 -43.16 7.47
N ILE A 18 28.18 -43.35 7.31
CA ILE A 18 29.00 -42.57 6.35
C ILE A 18 28.57 -42.86 4.92
N THR A 19 28.36 -44.13 4.56
CA THR A 19 27.90 -44.48 3.20
C THR A 19 26.50 -43.94 2.94
N GLN A 20 25.58 -44.05 3.90
CA GLN A 20 24.26 -43.41 3.80
C GLN A 20 24.37 -41.89 3.72
N MET A 21 25.26 -41.24 4.46
CA MET A 21 25.48 -39.80 4.39
C MET A 21 25.98 -39.38 3.00
N VAL A 22 26.95 -40.09 2.44
CA VAL A 22 27.46 -39.85 1.08
C VAL A 22 26.35 -40.03 0.04
N VAL A 23 25.58 -41.11 0.12
CA VAL A 23 24.44 -41.36 -0.78
C VAL A 23 23.37 -40.28 -0.60
N SER A 24 23.06 -39.88 0.63
CA SER A 24 22.09 -38.84 0.96
C SER A 24 22.52 -37.48 0.44
N SER A 25 23.82 -37.15 0.48
CA SER A 25 24.38 -35.93 -0.11
C SER A 25 24.29 -35.93 -1.63
N ILE A 26 24.56 -37.05 -2.30
CA ILE A 26 24.45 -37.19 -3.76
C ILE A 26 22.98 -37.05 -4.20
N VAL A 27 22.07 -37.72 -3.48
CA VAL A 27 20.64 -37.79 -3.78
C VAL A 27 19.87 -36.57 -3.24
N ARG A 28 20.53 -35.71 -2.44
CA ARG A 28 19.93 -34.56 -1.74
C ARG A 28 18.70 -34.94 -0.90
N ALA A 29 18.78 -36.11 -0.27
CA ALA A 29 17.79 -36.57 0.70
C ALA A 29 18.18 -36.07 2.11
N PRO A 30 17.22 -35.64 2.95
CA PRO A 30 17.48 -35.42 4.37
C PRO A 30 17.52 -36.75 5.11
N MET A 31 18.41 -36.89 6.10
CA MET A 31 18.41 -38.05 7.00
C MET A 31 17.61 -37.73 8.27
N TYR A 32 16.78 -38.67 8.72
CA TYR A 32 16.01 -38.52 9.96
C TYR A 32 16.49 -39.52 11.01
N PRO A 33 16.75 -39.06 12.26
CA PRO A 33 17.11 -39.96 13.34
C PRO A 33 15.86 -40.74 13.80
N ILE A 34 15.99 -42.06 13.95
CA ILE A 34 14.91 -42.86 14.53
C ILE A 34 14.92 -42.60 16.03
N ILE A 35 13.93 -41.87 16.53
CA ILE A 35 13.52 -41.77 17.95
C ILE A 35 14.71 -41.99 18.93
N GLY A 36 15.60 -41.00 19.04
CA GLY A 36 16.70 -40.99 20.02
C GLY A 36 17.80 -42.05 19.84
N SER A 37 17.80 -42.82 18.76
CA SER A 37 18.82 -43.85 18.46
C SER A 37 19.93 -43.34 17.53
N ALA A 38 21.03 -44.08 17.45
CA ALA A 38 22.16 -43.83 16.54
C ALA A 38 21.90 -44.25 15.07
N LEU A 39 20.69 -44.74 14.75
CA LEU A 39 20.31 -45.20 13.43
C LEU A 39 19.54 -44.11 12.68
N TRP A 40 19.98 -43.82 11.45
CA TRP A 40 19.41 -42.80 10.59
C TRP A 40 18.76 -43.43 9.35
N PHE A 41 17.56 -43.01 8.99
CA PHE A 41 16.95 -43.37 7.71
C PHE A 41 17.17 -42.26 6.68
N MET A 42 17.49 -42.65 5.44
CA MET A 42 17.48 -41.74 4.31
C MET A 42 16.03 -41.42 3.96
N GLY A 43 15.68 -40.14 4.04
CA GLY A 43 14.39 -39.64 3.58
C GLY A 43 14.27 -39.72 2.05
N TYR A 44 13.11 -39.30 1.56
CA TYR A 44 12.88 -39.17 0.12
C TYR A 44 13.75 -38.04 -0.48
N PRO A 45 14.32 -38.23 -1.68
CA PRO A 45 15.00 -37.15 -2.41
C PRO A 45 14.05 -35.97 -2.58
N ARG A 46 14.42 -34.79 -2.06
CA ARG A 46 13.71 -33.56 -2.41
C ARG A 46 14.33 -33.03 -3.70
N ALA A 47 13.54 -33.00 -4.77
CA ALA A 47 13.89 -32.19 -5.93
C ALA A 47 14.06 -30.72 -5.46
N ILE A 48 15.05 -30.01 -6.03
CA ILE A 48 15.18 -28.54 -5.83
C ILE A 48 13.88 -27.83 -6.21
N LYS A 49 13.10 -28.45 -7.09
CA LYS A 49 11.73 -28.06 -7.41
C LYS A 49 10.85 -28.21 -6.17
N PHE A 50 10.82 -27.14 -5.38
CA PHE A 50 9.83 -26.92 -4.34
C PHE A 50 8.47 -27.00 -5.02
N TRP A 51 7.67 -28.00 -4.64
CA TRP A 51 6.28 -28.10 -5.05
C TRP A 51 5.56 -26.93 -4.39
N GLU A 52 5.44 -25.83 -5.12
CA GLU A 52 4.69 -24.67 -4.67
C GLU A 52 3.27 -25.14 -4.40
N ARG A 53 2.90 -25.24 -3.13
CA ARG A 53 1.48 -25.13 -2.79
C ARG A 53 1.10 -23.77 -3.30
N GLN A 54 0.27 -23.74 -4.34
CA GLN A 54 -0.40 -22.54 -4.79
C GLN A 54 -1.28 -22.06 -3.64
N TYR A 55 -0.69 -21.31 -2.71
CA TYR A 55 -1.46 -20.47 -1.82
C TYR A 55 -2.02 -19.40 -2.73
N VAL A 56 -3.24 -19.63 -3.23
CA VAL A 56 -4.05 -18.56 -3.79
C VAL A 56 -4.34 -17.64 -2.61
N THR A 57 -3.46 -16.67 -2.38
CA THR A 57 -3.65 -15.64 -1.39
C THR A 57 -4.78 -14.75 -1.93
N SER A 58 -6.01 -15.08 -1.56
CA SER A 58 -7.15 -14.20 -1.81
C SER A 58 -6.96 -12.96 -0.98
N ARG A 59 -6.97 -11.80 -1.64
CA ARG A 59 -6.89 -10.50 -0.99
C ARG A 59 -8.02 -10.37 0.02
N LYS A 60 -7.68 -10.12 1.29
CA LYS A 60 -8.65 -9.82 2.34
C LYS A 60 -9.05 -8.35 2.24
N ASP A 61 -9.98 -8.08 1.33
CA ASP A 61 -10.68 -6.80 1.25
C ASP A 61 -11.97 -6.83 2.06
N SER A 62 -12.58 -5.65 2.28
CA SER A 62 -13.90 -5.53 2.92
C SER A 62 -14.99 -6.38 2.26
N THR A 63 -14.82 -6.70 0.96
CA THR A 63 -15.71 -7.58 0.19
C THR A 63 -15.59 -9.07 0.56
N ASN A 64 -14.44 -9.49 1.11
CA ASN A 64 -14.13 -10.89 1.46
C ASN A 64 -14.02 -11.12 2.97
N THR A 65 -14.15 -10.08 3.79
CA THR A 65 -14.19 -10.18 5.25
C THR A 65 -15.62 -10.37 5.76
N LYS A 66 -15.80 -11.12 6.86
CA LYS A 66 -17.12 -11.31 7.46
C LYS A 66 -17.63 -9.97 8.00
N LEU A 67 -18.91 -9.66 7.80
CA LEU A 67 -19.56 -8.46 8.36
C LEU A 67 -19.36 -8.34 9.88
N SER A 68 -19.30 -9.47 10.59
CA SER A 68 -19.04 -9.52 12.02
C SER A 68 -17.68 -8.91 12.40
N SER A 69 -16.65 -9.05 11.57
CA SER A 69 -15.35 -8.40 11.84
C SER A 69 -15.38 -6.89 11.62
N GLU A 70 -16.24 -6.40 10.72
CA GLU A 70 -16.42 -4.95 10.50
C GLU A 70 -17.24 -4.30 11.61
N LEU A 71 -18.26 -5.01 12.14
CA LEU A 71 -19.19 -4.50 13.14
C LEU A 71 -18.54 -4.32 14.54
N HIS A 72 -17.50 -5.09 14.87
CA HIS A 72 -16.89 -5.08 16.20
C HIS A 72 -15.91 -3.92 16.45
N GLY A 73 -15.77 -2.96 15.53
CA GLY A 73 -14.97 -1.73 15.75
C GLY A 73 -13.45 -1.95 15.90
N GLY A 74 -12.98 -3.19 16.11
CA GLY A 74 -11.56 -3.56 16.16
C GLY A 74 -10.86 -3.55 14.80
N ALA A 75 -11.58 -3.18 13.74
CA ALA A 75 -11.11 -3.24 12.36
C ALA A 75 -10.16 -2.12 11.92
N ALA A 76 -9.86 -1.12 12.76
CA ALA A 76 -8.99 -0.02 12.37
C ALA A 76 -7.51 -0.24 12.74
N GLY A 77 -7.23 -0.84 13.92
CA GLY A 77 -5.87 -0.95 14.46
C GLY A 77 -5.09 -2.17 13.96
N GLU A 78 -5.62 -3.39 14.15
CA GLU A 78 -4.91 -4.64 13.82
C GLU A 78 -4.99 -5.02 12.35
N TYR A 79 -6.00 -4.52 11.64
CA TYR A 79 -6.17 -4.72 10.20
C TYR A 79 -5.27 -3.80 9.39
N SER A 80 -4.85 -2.63 9.91
CA SER A 80 -3.97 -1.73 9.16
C SER A 80 -2.58 -2.34 9.03
N VAL A 81 -1.88 -2.64 10.12
CA VAL A 81 -0.46 -3.07 10.05
C VAL A 81 -0.28 -4.37 9.26
N ASN A 82 -1.12 -5.37 9.49
CA ASN A 82 -1.00 -6.67 8.80
C ASN A 82 -1.41 -6.61 7.32
N ASN A 83 -2.41 -5.79 6.97
CA ASN A 83 -2.82 -5.60 5.57
C ASN A 83 -1.86 -4.67 4.81
N LEU A 84 -1.31 -3.65 5.49
CA LEU A 84 -0.28 -2.76 4.95
C LEU A 84 0.98 -3.53 4.57
N ASN A 85 1.42 -4.45 5.45
CA ASN A 85 2.51 -5.35 5.13
C ASN A 85 2.19 -6.17 3.87
N GLY A 86 1.00 -6.78 3.81
CA GLY A 86 0.52 -7.53 2.64
C GLY A 86 0.54 -6.74 1.32
N LEU A 87 0.06 -5.49 1.34
CA LEU A 87 0.08 -4.62 0.17
C LEU A 87 1.51 -4.30 -0.29
N PHE A 88 2.41 -4.06 0.66
CA PHE A 88 3.81 -3.82 0.34
C PHE A 88 4.49 -5.07 -0.24
N TYR A 89 4.20 -6.27 0.27
CA TYR A 89 4.69 -7.52 -0.32
C TYR A 89 4.32 -7.62 -1.81
N GLU A 90 3.07 -7.32 -2.15
CA GLU A 90 2.61 -7.35 -3.54
C GLU A 90 3.40 -6.39 -4.43
N HIS A 91 3.55 -5.13 -3.99
CA HIS A 91 4.27 -4.11 -4.75
C HIS A 91 5.76 -4.42 -4.87
N ALA A 92 6.38 -4.92 -3.80
CA ALA A 92 7.78 -5.33 -3.79
C ALA A 92 8.04 -6.50 -4.75
N VAL A 93 7.15 -7.49 -4.77
CA VAL A 93 7.25 -8.62 -5.72
C VAL A 93 7.11 -8.14 -7.16
N ILE A 94 6.14 -7.27 -7.47
CA ILE A 94 5.96 -6.72 -8.82
C ILE A 94 7.18 -5.90 -9.25
N ALA A 95 7.73 -5.09 -8.35
CA ALA A 95 8.93 -4.30 -8.62
C ALA A 95 10.16 -5.20 -8.85
N LEU A 96 10.36 -6.22 -8.00
CA LEU A 96 11.42 -7.21 -8.17
C LEU A 96 11.27 -8.00 -9.47
N GLN A 97 10.04 -8.38 -9.86
CA GLN A 97 9.80 -9.06 -11.13
C GLN A 97 10.22 -8.22 -12.34
N ARG A 98 10.06 -6.88 -12.27
CA ARG A 98 10.49 -5.97 -13.34
C ARG A 98 12.00 -5.74 -13.37
N GLU A 99 12.61 -5.54 -12.20
CA GLU A 99 14.01 -5.10 -12.11
C GLU A 99 15.03 -6.25 -12.00
N LEU A 100 14.67 -7.38 -11.37
CA LEU A 100 15.60 -8.48 -11.13
C LEU A 100 16.19 -9.08 -12.43
N PRO A 101 15.41 -9.30 -13.51
CA PRO A 101 15.98 -9.77 -14.78
C PRO A 101 16.97 -8.77 -15.38
N ASN A 102 16.71 -7.47 -15.26
CA ASN A 102 17.59 -6.42 -15.74
C ASN A 102 18.88 -6.36 -14.91
N ALA A 103 18.77 -6.51 -13.59
CA ALA A 103 19.91 -6.57 -12.68
C ALA A 103 20.81 -7.80 -12.94
N LEU A 104 20.20 -8.96 -13.22
CA LEU A 104 20.93 -10.18 -13.61
C LEU A 104 21.66 -10.01 -14.95
N ARG A 105 21.01 -9.43 -15.96
CA ARG A 105 21.66 -9.13 -17.27
C ARG A 105 22.81 -8.16 -17.14
N ARG A 106 22.70 -7.17 -16.23
CA ARG A 106 23.79 -6.25 -15.89
C ARG A 106 24.93 -6.91 -15.11
N GLY A 107 24.77 -8.16 -14.68
CA GLY A 107 25.76 -8.88 -13.89
C GLY A 107 25.90 -8.37 -12.46
N GLN A 108 24.91 -7.64 -11.93
CA GLN A 108 24.97 -7.05 -10.58
C GLN A 108 25.01 -8.12 -9.48
N PHE A 109 24.37 -9.27 -9.69
CA PHE A 109 24.37 -10.41 -8.77
C PHE A 109 25.51 -11.42 -9.02
N GLY A 110 26.42 -11.13 -9.97
CA GLY A 110 27.48 -12.06 -10.36
C GLY A 110 26.96 -13.34 -11.04
N ALA A 111 27.69 -14.44 -10.88
CA ALA A 111 27.34 -15.73 -11.48
C ALA A 111 26.29 -16.47 -10.64
N VAL A 112 25.01 -16.14 -10.87
CA VAL A 112 23.90 -16.70 -10.11
C VAL A 112 23.54 -18.11 -10.56
N LYS A 113 23.39 -19.03 -9.61
CA LYS A 113 22.90 -20.39 -9.82
C LYS A 113 21.53 -20.61 -9.20
N ALA A 114 20.82 -21.61 -9.71
CA ALA A 114 19.59 -22.10 -9.10
C ALA A 114 19.87 -22.59 -7.67
N GLY A 115 19.16 -22.02 -6.70
CA GLY A 115 19.32 -22.29 -5.26
C GLY A 115 20.04 -21.19 -4.47
N ASP A 116 20.66 -20.21 -5.14
CA ASP A 116 21.36 -19.13 -4.46
C ASP A 116 20.40 -18.23 -3.67
N VAL A 117 20.88 -17.73 -2.54
CA VAL A 117 20.12 -16.89 -1.61
C VAL A 117 20.78 -15.53 -1.51
N PHE A 118 19.98 -14.48 -1.71
CA PHE A 118 20.38 -13.10 -1.58
C PHE A 118 19.62 -12.44 -0.43
N ILE A 119 20.33 -11.63 0.35
CA ILE A 119 19.74 -10.75 1.36
C ILE A 119 19.88 -9.34 0.82
N VAL A 120 18.74 -8.69 0.59
CA VAL A 120 18.66 -7.28 0.20
C VAL A 120 18.27 -6.49 1.45
N VAL A 121 19.08 -5.48 1.78
CA VAL A 121 18.89 -4.65 2.97
C VAL A 121 18.71 -3.20 2.52
N ASN A 122 17.68 -2.54 3.05
CA ASN A 122 17.45 -1.10 2.98
C ASN A 122 17.31 -0.56 4.42
N GLU A 123 17.33 0.77 4.63
CA GLU A 123 17.36 1.42 5.95
C GLU A 123 16.22 1.02 6.90
N GLY A 124 15.09 0.53 6.37
CA GLY A 124 13.95 0.04 7.16
C GLY A 124 13.43 -1.36 6.81
N LEU A 125 14.09 -2.06 5.89
CA LEU A 125 13.58 -3.30 5.28
C LEU A 125 14.68 -4.31 5.04
N THR A 126 14.46 -5.55 5.46
CA THR A 126 15.30 -6.71 5.11
C THR A 126 14.49 -7.70 4.29
N CYS A 127 15.03 -8.12 3.15
CA CYS A 127 14.36 -8.93 2.15
C CYS A 127 15.24 -10.14 1.80
N MET A 128 14.72 -11.35 1.96
CA MET A 128 15.41 -12.58 1.61
C MET A 128 14.84 -13.16 0.31
N ILE A 129 15.67 -13.15 -0.73
CA ILE A 129 15.32 -13.60 -2.08
C ILE A 129 16.07 -14.91 -2.35
N GLN A 130 15.34 -15.97 -2.68
CA GLN A 130 15.94 -17.21 -3.16
C GLN A 130 15.70 -17.36 -4.66
N MET A 131 16.74 -17.70 -5.40
CA MET A 131 16.66 -18.05 -6.81
C MET A 131 16.23 -19.51 -6.94
N ILE A 132 15.12 -19.76 -7.64
CA ILE A 132 14.65 -21.12 -7.88
C ILE A 132 15.22 -21.62 -9.21
N GLU A 133 14.99 -20.88 -10.29
CA GLU A 133 15.52 -21.21 -11.61
C GLU A 133 16.08 -19.96 -12.28
N VAL A 134 17.27 -20.11 -12.86
CA VAL A 134 17.91 -19.10 -13.70
C VAL A 134 18.17 -19.75 -15.05
N GLY A 135 17.47 -19.27 -16.07
CA GLY A 135 17.54 -19.77 -17.43
C GLY A 135 17.85 -18.66 -18.42
N ASN A 136 17.93 -19.00 -19.72
CA ASN A 136 18.36 -18.11 -20.79
C ASN A 136 17.34 -16.97 -21.03
N GLY A 137 17.36 -15.95 -20.18
CA GLY A 137 16.49 -14.77 -20.23
C GLY A 137 15.30 -14.76 -19.26
N PHE A 138 15.08 -15.83 -18.49
CA PHE A 138 14.04 -15.90 -17.45
C PHE A 138 14.63 -16.26 -16.09
N CYS A 139 14.01 -15.72 -15.04
CA CYS A 139 14.41 -15.93 -13.66
C CYS A 139 13.15 -16.15 -12.83
N THR A 140 13.11 -17.24 -12.06
CA THR A 140 12.10 -17.47 -11.04
C THR A 140 12.75 -17.31 -9.68
N PHE A 141 12.14 -16.49 -8.83
CA PHE A 141 12.63 -16.21 -7.49
C PHE A 141 11.48 -16.35 -6.50
N GLN A 142 11.84 -16.69 -5.27
CA GLN A 142 10.93 -16.76 -4.13
C GLN A 142 11.34 -15.71 -3.11
N LEU A 143 10.42 -14.82 -2.79
CA LEU A 143 10.55 -13.93 -1.65
C LEU A 143 10.18 -14.72 -0.38
N ARG A 144 11.17 -15.07 0.44
CA ARG A 144 10.96 -15.92 1.63
C ARG A 144 10.60 -15.14 2.89
N GLY A 145 11.09 -13.91 3.00
CA GLY A 145 10.86 -13.07 4.16
C GLY A 145 11.08 -11.61 3.81
N LEU A 146 10.22 -10.76 4.35
CA LEU A 146 10.33 -9.31 4.30
C LEU A 146 10.00 -8.78 5.69
N GLU A 147 10.98 -8.22 6.37
CA GLU A 147 10.79 -7.77 7.73
C GLU A 147 10.90 -6.24 7.76
N PHE A 148 9.83 -5.60 8.25
CA PHE A 148 9.78 -4.16 8.50
C PHE A 148 10.39 -3.87 9.86
N LYS A 149 11.13 -2.76 9.98
CA LYS A 149 11.71 -2.30 11.24
C LYS A 149 10.63 -2.18 12.32
N GLY A 150 10.54 -3.16 13.22
CA GLY A 150 9.48 -3.20 14.24
C GLY A 150 9.90 -3.70 15.61
N THR A 151 11.00 -4.46 15.70
CA THR A 151 11.49 -4.99 16.98
C THR A 151 12.94 -4.60 17.24
N ILE A 152 13.31 -4.42 18.52
CA ILE A 152 14.67 -4.06 18.94
C ILE A 152 15.69 -5.12 18.51
N CYS A 153 15.31 -6.40 18.52
CA CYS A 153 16.17 -7.49 18.04
C CYS A 153 16.48 -7.36 16.55
N GLN A 154 15.47 -7.01 15.75
CA GLN A 154 15.61 -6.83 14.31
C GLN A 154 16.41 -5.58 13.96
N GLU A 155 16.21 -4.47 14.67
CA GLU A 155 17.03 -3.27 14.49
C GLU A 155 18.51 -3.54 14.79
N ARG A 156 18.80 -4.34 15.84
CA ARG A 156 20.18 -4.76 16.14
C ARG A 156 20.78 -5.66 15.06
N GLU A 157 20.01 -6.57 14.49
CA GLU A 157 20.48 -7.46 13.41
C GLU A 157 20.71 -6.68 12.11
N GLN A 158 19.79 -5.78 11.76
CA GLN A 158 19.88 -4.91 10.59
C GLN A 158 21.07 -3.96 10.72
N ASP A 159 21.29 -3.37 11.89
CA ASP A 159 22.47 -2.56 12.19
C ASP A 159 23.77 -3.38 12.07
N ALA A 160 23.76 -4.65 12.50
CA ALA A 160 24.92 -5.52 12.36
C ALA A 160 25.24 -5.81 10.87
N LEU A 161 24.21 -6.03 10.05
CA LEU A 161 24.36 -6.17 8.59
C LEU A 161 24.88 -4.87 7.96
N TRP A 162 24.35 -3.71 8.35
CA TRP A 162 24.81 -2.41 7.87
C TRP A 162 26.27 -2.12 8.23
N ARG A 163 26.68 -2.41 9.46
CA ARG A 163 28.09 -2.31 9.89
C ARG A 163 29.00 -3.22 9.06
N MET A 164 28.53 -4.42 8.69
CA MET A 164 29.26 -5.34 7.82
C MET A 164 29.40 -4.79 6.39
N ILE A 165 28.36 -4.13 5.86
CA ILE A 165 28.37 -3.50 4.53
C ILE A 165 29.31 -2.29 4.49
N ASN A 166 29.22 -1.40 5.49
CA ASN A 166 30.03 -0.18 5.54
C ASN A 166 31.49 -0.41 5.93
N ARG A 167 31.85 -1.64 6.35
CA ARG A 167 33.18 -2.00 6.87
C ARG A 167 33.65 -1.09 8.02
N ASP A 168 32.71 -0.55 8.79
CA ASP A 168 33.01 0.29 9.96
C ASP A 168 33.58 -0.55 11.12
N GLU A 169 33.30 -1.86 11.15
CA GLU A 169 34.11 -2.78 11.94
C GLU A 169 35.35 -3.19 11.12
N PRO A 170 36.56 -3.05 11.70
CA PRO A 170 37.75 -3.61 11.07
C PRO A 170 37.49 -5.11 10.89
N CYS A 171 37.77 -5.64 9.68
CA CYS A 171 37.60 -7.05 9.33
C CYS A 171 37.82 -7.95 10.55
N PHE A 172 37.01 -8.98 10.77
CA PHE A 172 37.17 -9.90 11.92
C PHE A 172 38.64 -10.32 12.16
N LEU A 173 39.43 -10.41 11.08
CA LEU A 173 40.89 -10.55 11.12
C LEU A 173 41.61 -9.51 12.00
N ASN A 174 41.33 -8.22 11.91
CA ASN A 174 42.01 -7.16 12.65
C ASN A 174 41.68 -7.19 14.15
N ARG A 175 40.44 -7.47 14.55
CA ARG A 175 40.08 -7.64 15.98
C ARG A 175 40.71 -8.92 16.55
N LEU A 176 40.77 -10.00 15.76
CA LEU A 176 41.45 -11.24 16.14
C LEU A 176 42.99 -11.10 16.17
N ILE A 177 43.55 -10.21 15.36
CA ILE A 177 44.99 -9.87 15.33
C ILE A 177 45.37 -8.95 16.51
N GLU A 178 44.47 -8.09 16.97
CA GLU A 178 44.71 -7.22 18.14
C GLU A 178 44.51 -7.96 19.48
N ASP A 179 43.51 -8.83 19.60
CA ASP A 179 43.27 -9.62 20.83
C ASP A 179 44.25 -10.80 20.99
N LEU A 180 44.83 -11.32 19.89
CA LEU A 180 45.91 -12.31 19.94
C LEU A 180 47.25 -11.65 19.70
N ASN A 181 47.78 -11.04 20.76
CA ASN A 181 49.12 -10.50 20.86
C ASN A 181 50.21 -11.61 20.78
N TYR A 182 50.33 -12.28 19.62
CA TYR A 182 51.32 -13.31 19.32
C TYR A 182 51.89 -13.13 17.88
N PRO A 183 53.17 -13.48 17.65
CA PRO A 183 53.94 -12.95 16.54
C PRO A 183 53.51 -13.52 15.17
N LYS A 184 53.64 -12.64 14.16
CA LYS A 184 53.43 -12.83 12.73
C LYS A 184 53.99 -14.17 12.20
N LYS A 185 53.19 -15.23 12.25
CA LYS A 185 53.20 -16.33 11.27
C LYS A 185 51.76 -16.50 10.83
N LEU A 186 51.50 -16.27 9.54
CA LEU A 186 50.25 -16.61 8.87
C LEU A 186 49.99 -18.11 9.07
N ARG A 187 49.30 -18.47 10.15
CA ARG A 187 48.70 -19.78 10.30
C ARG A 187 47.52 -19.80 9.33
N LEU A 188 47.69 -20.52 8.24
CA LEU A 188 46.56 -21.01 7.45
C LEU A 188 45.59 -21.66 8.45
N LEU A 189 44.35 -21.16 8.49
CA LEU A 189 43.28 -21.83 9.22
C LEU A 189 43.22 -23.29 8.76
N SER A 190 42.91 -24.20 9.68
CA SER A 190 42.69 -25.59 9.29
C SER A 190 41.60 -25.66 8.21
N LEU A 191 41.73 -26.59 7.26
CA LEU A 191 40.79 -26.75 6.15
C LEU A 191 39.33 -26.77 6.61
N PHE A 192 39.06 -27.42 7.75
CA PHE A 192 37.73 -27.46 8.35
C PHE A 192 37.26 -26.10 8.86
N GLN A 193 38.10 -25.33 9.56
CA GLN A 193 37.73 -23.99 10.01
C GLN A 193 37.58 -23.01 8.84
N LEU A 194 38.35 -23.18 7.78
CA LEU A 194 38.22 -22.36 6.57
C LEU A 194 36.94 -22.68 5.81
N LEU A 195 36.58 -23.97 5.72
CA LEU A 195 35.30 -24.41 5.14
C LEU A 195 34.12 -23.95 5.99
N ASP A 196 34.23 -24.05 7.31
CA ASP A 196 33.20 -23.63 8.26
C ASP A 196 32.96 -22.12 8.21
N LEU A 197 34.04 -21.32 8.23
CA LEU A 197 33.96 -19.88 8.01
C LEU A 197 33.36 -19.57 6.64
N ARG A 198 33.82 -20.23 5.57
CA ARG A 198 33.28 -20.00 4.23
C ARG A 198 31.81 -20.40 4.10
N TRP A 199 31.36 -21.38 4.89
CA TRP A 199 29.97 -21.82 4.94
C TRP A 199 29.07 -20.84 5.70
N HIS A 200 29.61 -20.18 6.72
CA HIS A 200 28.88 -19.25 7.58
C HIS A 200 29.03 -17.77 7.21
N THR A 201 29.97 -17.42 6.32
CA THR A 201 30.20 -16.03 5.92
C THR A 201 29.29 -15.61 4.76
N TRP A 202 28.56 -14.52 4.97
CA TRP A 202 27.91 -13.78 3.90
C TRP A 202 28.91 -12.89 3.17
N GLN A 203 28.81 -12.82 1.85
CA GLN A 203 29.62 -11.92 1.03
C GLN A 203 28.75 -10.75 0.55
N VAL A 204 29.21 -9.53 0.79
CA VAL A 204 28.61 -8.33 0.21
C VAL A 204 28.96 -8.30 -1.28
N LEU A 205 27.96 -8.52 -2.14
CA LEU A 205 28.13 -8.51 -3.60
C LEU A 205 28.21 -7.08 -4.11
N ARG A 206 27.17 -6.27 -3.87
CA ARG A 206 27.07 -4.85 -4.20
C ARG A 206 25.97 -4.15 -3.41
N SER A 207 26.00 -2.82 -3.38
CA SER A 207 25.07 -1.94 -2.67
C SER A 207 24.12 -1.13 -3.59
N ASP A 208 24.15 -1.36 -4.91
CA ASP A 208 23.42 -0.56 -5.91
C ASP A 208 22.22 -1.28 -6.53
N LEU A 209 21.25 -1.71 -5.71
CA LEU A 209 19.95 -2.17 -6.20
C LEU A 209 18.86 -1.12 -5.95
N SER A 210 18.48 -0.39 -6.98
CA SER A 210 17.33 0.52 -6.92
C SER A 210 16.05 -0.22 -7.32
N LEU A 211 15.08 -0.27 -6.41
CA LEU A 211 13.75 -0.81 -6.67
C LEU A 211 12.74 0.32 -6.56
N LEU A 212 12.02 0.60 -7.64
CA LEU A 212 10.85 1.48 -7.62
C LEU A 212 9.72 0.76 -6.88
N THR A 213 9.66 0.97 -5.57
CA THR A 213 8.68 0.37 -4.67
C THR A 213 7.85 1.45 -4.00
N TYR A 214 6.66 1.06 -3.55
CA TYR A 214 5.78 1.95 -2.80
C TYR A 214 6.15 1.86 -1.32
N ASN A 215 6.72 2.92 -0.74
CA ASN A 215 6.97 2.97 0.70
C ASN A 215 5.81 3.65 1.44
N ILE A 216 5.10 2.88 2.26
CA ILE A 216 3.96 3.35 3.07
C ILE A 216 4.43 4.35 4.13
N SER A 217 5.66 4.22 4.66
CA SER A 217 6.17 5.16 5.68
C SER A 217 6.44 6.55 5.10
N GLU A 218 6.71 6.63 3.80
CA GLU A 218 6.93 7.89 3.09
C GLU A 218 5.62 8.50 2.59
N ASN A 219 4.66 7.67 2.14
CA ASN A 219 3.36 8.09 1.60
C ASN A 219 2.20 7.93 2.60
N GLN A 220 2.36 8.43 3.83
CA GLN A 220 1.26 8.47 4.80
C GLN A 220 0.24 9.54 4.39
N ALA A 221 -1.03 9.16 4.26
CA ALA A 221 -2.11 10.08 3.91
C ALA A 221 -2.22 11.26 4.89
N ASP A 222 -1.94 11.01 6.18
CA ASP A 222 -1.89 12.02 7.25
C ASP A 222 -0.86 13.12 6.94
N ARG A 223 0.31 12.75 6.40
CA ARG A 223 1.38 13.71 6.07
C ARG A 223 1.05 14.51 4.82
N ILE A 224 0.45 13.86 3.81
CA ILE A 224 0.05 14.54 2.57
C ILE A 224 -1.05 15.57 2.89
N MET A 225 -1.99 15.24 3.79
CA MET A 225 -3.13 16.09 4.13
C MET A 225 -2.94 16.94 5.40
N MET A 226 -1.71 17.04 5.95
CA MET A 226 -1.44 17.57 7.30
C MET A 226 -1.72 19.08 7.49
N GLY A 227 -2.00 19.82 6.41
CA GLY A 227 -2.29 21.25 6.44
C GLY A 227 -3.76 21.60 6.16
N PHE A 228 -4.26 22.65 6.80
CA PHE A 228 -5.57 23.23 6.51
C PHE A 228 -5.72 23.63 5.04
N ASP A 229 -4.68 24.19 4.43
CA ASP A 229 -4.64 24.53 3.01
C ASP A 229 -4.74 23.30 2.09
N SER A 230 -4.09 22.21 2.47
CA SER A 230 -4.13 20.94 1.75
C SER A 230 -5.53 20.33 1.80
N GLN A 231 -6.19 20.37 2.96
CA GLN A 231 -7.55 19.88 3.15
C GLN A 231 -8.56 20.76 2.39
N LYS A 232 -8.38 22.09 2.44
CA LYS A 232 -9.13 23.05 1.61
C LYS A 232 -8.99 22.73 0.13
N LEU A 233 -7.76 22.45 -0.34
CA LEU A 233 -7.52 22.09 -1.73
C LEU A 233 -8.26 20.81 -2.14
N VAL A 234 -8.33 19.79 -1.28
CA VAL A 234 -9.09 18.56 -1.55
C VAL A 234 -10.58 18.84 -1.70
N VAL A 235 -11.17 19.61 -0.78
CA VAL A 235 -12.60 19.96 -0.83
C VAL A 235 -12.90 20.73 -2.12
N VAL A 236 -12.03 21.68 -2.49
CA VAL A 236 -12.17 22.48 -3.71
C VAL A 236 -12.04 21.62 -4.97
N LEU A 237 -11.05 20.73 -5.03
CA LEU A 237 -10.88 19.80 -6.16
C LEU A 237 -12.03 18.81 -6.26
N TYR A 238 -12.58 18.39 -5.13
CA TYR A 238 -13.76 17.55 -5.08
C TYR A 238 -15.01 18.27 -5.62
N VAL A 239 -15.27 19.51 -5.19
CA VAL A 239 -16.38 20.31 -5.74
C VAL A 239 -16.20 20.52 -7.25
N LYS A 240 -15.01 20.88 -7.71
CA LYS A 240 -14.72 21.02 -9.15
C LYS A 240 -14.97 19.72 -9.92
N ALA A 241 -14.59 18.56 -9.36
CA ALA A 241 -14.84 17.27 -9.97
C ALA A 241 -16.34 16.93 -10.00
N MET A 242 -17.10 17.27 -8.96
CA MET A 242 -18.57 17.10 -8.95
C MET A 242 -19.22 17.92 -10.06
N LEU A 243 -18.83 19.19 -10.20
CA LEU A 243 -19.35 20.04 -11.27
C LEU A 243 -19.03 19.48 -12.66
N TYR A 244 -17.80 18.98 -12.86
CA TYR A 244 -17.43 18.34 -14.11
C TYR A 244 -18.31 17.12 -14.41
N HIS A 245 -18.45 16.17 -13.48
CA HIS A 245 -19.27 14.96 -13.69
C HIS A 245 -20.76 15.28 -13.84
N LEU A 246 -21.27 16.29 -13.14
CA LEU A 246 -22.65 16.77 -13.30
C LEU A 246 -22.88 17.27 -14.73
N THR A 247 -21.94 18.06 -15.26
CA THR A 247 -22.02 18.60 -16.62
C THR A 247 -21.69 17.59 -17.71
N ASP A 248 -20.96 16.51 -17.43
CA ASP A 248 -20.65 15.47 -18.42
C ASP A 248 -21.74 14.38 -18.45
N SER A 249 -22.55 14.25 -17.39
CA SER A 249 -23.62 13.26 -17.29
C SER A 249 -24.62 13.33 -18.45
N GLU A 250 -24.96 12.19 -19.03
CA GLU A 250 -25.96 12.08 -20.12
C GLU A 250 -27.38 12.40 -19.62
N GLN A 251 -27.65 12.21 -18.33
CA GLN A 251 -28.96 12.42 -17.69
C GLN A 251 -29.24 13.87 -17.31
N LEU A 252 -28.28 14.78 -17.51
CA LEU A 252 -28.46 16.19 -17.19
C LEU A 252 -29.66 16.81 -17.93
N ASP A 253 -29.88 16.43 -19.20
CA ASP A 253 -31.01 16.93 -20.00
C ASP A 253 -32.36 16.46 -19.41
N TYR A 254 -32.40 15.30 -18.75
CA TYR A 254 -33.57 14.79 -18.03
C TYR A 254 -33.77 15.53 -16.70
N TRP A 255 -32.69 15.81 -15.97
CA TRP A 255 -32.72 16.56 -14.70
C TRP A 255 -33.14 18.03 -14.85
N ILE A 256 -32.92 18.63 -16.03
CA ILE A 256 -33.36 20.00 -16.34
C ILE A 256 -34.77 20.03 -16.95
N GLY A 257 -35.29 18.88 -17.39
CA GLY A 257 -36.58 18.76 -18.06
C GLY A 257 -37.78 19.18 -17.20
N LYS A 258 -38.92 19.42 -17.84
CA LYS A 258 -40.18 19.77 -17.15
C LYS A 258 -40.68 18.63 -16.24
N ASP A 259 -40.32 17.39 -16.55
CA ASP A 259 -40.63 16.20 -15.75
C ASP A 259 -39.52 15.83 -14.76
N SER A 260 -38.63 16.78 -14.42
CA SER A 260 -37.50 16.46 -13.56
C SER A 260 -37.96 16.06 -12.14
N PRO A 261 -37.31 15.05 -11.54
CA PRO A 261 -37.58 14.64 -10.16
C PRO A 261 -37.20 15.71 -9.13
N PHE A 262 -36.44 16.73 -9.56
CA PHE A 262 -35.87 17.75 -8.70
C PHE A 262 -36.64 19.09 -8.75
N ASN A 263 -37.63 19.26 -9.63
CA ASN A 263 -38.33 20.53 -9.81
C ASN A 263 -38.97 21.08 -8.52
N ALA A 264 -39.51 20.22 -7.64
CA ALA A 264 -40.02 20.61 -6.33
C ALA A 264 -38.91 21.18 -5.40
N SER A 265 -37.73 20.58 -5.42
CA SER A 265 -36.59 21.00 -4.61
C SER A 265 -35.87 22.22 -5.20
N LEU A 266 -35.80 22.36 -6.53
CA LEU A 266 -35.21 23.53 -7.21
C LEU A 266 -36.07 24.80 -7.06
N SER A 267 -37.38 24.65 -6.94
CA SER A 267 -38.32 25.75 -6.71
C SER A 267 -38.39 26.19 -5.25
N GLY A 268 -38.20 25.26 -4.30
CA GLY A 268 -38.12 25.53 -2.86
C GLY A 268 -36.70 25.76 -2.31
N MET A 269 -35.72 25.96 -3.18
CA MET A 269 -34.32 26.11 -2.79
C MET A 269 -34.11 27.37 -1.92
N GLU A 270 -33.58 27.18 -0.71
CA GLU A 270 -33.08 28.28 0.11
C GLU A 270 -31.78 28.83 -0.50
N GLU A 271 -31.72 30.13 -0.80
CA GLU A 271 -30.53 30.79 -1.38
C GLU A 271 -29.34 30.87 -0.40
N PHE A 272 -29.62 30.61 0.88
CA PHE A 272 -28.66 30.67 2.00
C PHE A 272 -28.69 29.38 2.79
N ASP A 273 -27.51 28.84 3.09
CA ASP A 273 -27.36 27.66 3.92
C ASP A 273 -26.57 27.97 5.20
N TYR A 274 -27.25 27.85 6.33
CA TYR A 274 -26.72 28.14 7.67
C TYR A 274 -26.18 26.89 8.39
N ASP A 275 -25.94 25.80 7.66
CA ASP A 275 -25.47 24.58 8.30
C ASP A 275 -24.09 24.79 8.95
N PRO A 276 -23.90 24.34 10.20
CA PRO A 276 -22.65 24.52 10.95
C PRO A 276 -21.46 23.72 10.37
N PHE A 277 -21.70 22.96 9.31
CA PHE A 277 -20.68 22.20 8.62
C PHE A 277 -19.76 23.09 7.80
N PHE A 278 -20.25 24.20 7.26
CA PHE A 278 -19.46 25.09 6.41
C PHE A 278 -18.55 26.00 7.23
N SER A 279 -17.34 26.28 6.72
CA SER A 279 -16.40 27.17 7.40
C SER A 279 -15.43 27.84 6.43
N ASP A 280 -15.03 29.07 6.74
CA ASP A 280 -14.05 29.86 5.97
C ASP A 280 -12.70 29.14 5.75
N THR A 281 -12.33 28.30 6.73
CA THR A 281 -11.08 27.56 6.73
C THR A 281 -10.97 26.57 5.57
N PHE A 282 -12.08 26.06 5.01
CA PHE A 282 -11.98 25.13 3.88
C PHE A 282 -13.00 25.30 2.77
N ASP A 283 -14.06 26.09 2.98
CA ASP A 283 -14.98 26.47 1.93
C ASP A 283 -14.58 27.85 1.36
N ILE A 284 -14.43 27.95 0.04
CA ILE A 284 -14.04 29.21 -0.63
C ILE A 284 -15.23 30.17 -0.74
N ASP A 285 -16.45 29.63 -0.76
CA ASP A 285 -17.73 30.33 -0.97
C ASP A 285 -18.42 30.72 0.36
N TYR A 286 -17.75 30.52 1.50
CA TYR A 286 -18.28 30.87 2.81
C TYR A 286 -18.26 32.39 3.02
N ASP A 287 -19.40 32.95 3.43
CA ASP A 287 -19.48 34.37 3.78
C ASP A 287 -19.21 34.57 5.27
N ASN A 288 -18.08 35.22 5.57
CA ASN A 288 -17.70 35.56 6.95
C ASN A 288 -18.64 36.56 7.61
N ALA A 289 -19.33 37.41 6.83
CA ALA A 289 -20.26 38.41 7.39
C ALA A 289 -21.62 37.80 7.75
N GLY A 290 -22.10 36.84 6.95
CA GLY A 290 -23.41 36.20 7.12
C GLY A 290 -23.38 34.86 7.87
N GLY A 291 -22.21 34.25 8.04
CA GLY A 291 -22.08 32.93 8.67
C GLY A 291 -22.79 31.81 7.90
N HIS A 292 -22.85 31.94 6.57
CA HIS A 292 -23.61 31.06 5.68
C HIS A 292 -22.91 30.88 4.33
N VAL A 293 -23.25 29.81 3.62
CA VAL A 293 -22.91 29.67 2.20
C VAL A 293 -24.05 30.26 1.36
N SER A 294 -23.69 31.15 0.44
CA SER A 294 -24.63 31.86 -0.44
C SER A 294 -24.53 31.36 -1.87
N PHE A 295 -25.67 31.23 -2.55
CA PHE A 295 -25.71 30.92 -3.98
C PHE A 295 -24.92 31.93 -4.84
N LYS A 296 -24.90 33.21 -4.44
CA LYS A 296 -24.16 34.26 -5.17
C LYS A 296 -22.66 34.07 -5.05
N ASN A 297 -22.15 33.84 -3.84
CA ASN A 297 -20.72 33.62 -3.59
C ASN A 297 -20.22 32.34 -4.28
N PHE A 298 -21.08 31.32 -4.34
CA PHE A 298 -20.81 30.10 -5.08
C PHE A 298 -20.67 30.37 -6.58
N LEU A 299 -21.57 31.15 -7.18
CA LEU A 299 -21.48 31.53 -8.59
C LEU A 299 -20.26 32.40 -8.89
N ASP A 300 -19.88 33.30 -7.98
CA ASP A 300 -18.67 34.10 -8.16
C ASP A 300 -17.40 33.23 -8.15
N SER A 301 -17.37 32.20 -7.29
CA SER A 301 -16.21 31.31 -7.14
C SER A 301 -16.12 30.22 -8.21
N TYR A 302 -17.23 29.55 -8.50
CA TYR A 302 -17.29 28.38 -9.38
C TYR A 302 -17.96 28.64 -10.74
N GLY A 303 -18.69 29.75 -10.89
CA GLY A 303 -19.40 30.12 -12.11
C GLY A 303 -18.52 30.22 -13.36
N PRO A 304 -17.32 30.82 -13.31
CA PRO A 304 -16.42 30.87 -14.48
C PRO A 304 -16.08 29.47 -15.00
N MET A 305 -15.84 28.52 -14.10
CA MET A 305 -15.54 27.13 -14.44
C MET A 305 -16.79 26.39 -14.96
N LEU A 306 -17.93 26.60 -14.30
CA LEU A 306 -19.20 26.00 -14.72
C LEU A 306 -19.58 26.45 -16.14
N ASN A 307 -19.37 27.72 -16.48
CA ASN A 307 -19.58 28.25 -17.83
C ASN A 307 -18.69 27.54 -18.87
N VAL A 308 -17.42 27.29 -18.56
CA VAL A 308 -16.51 26.55 -19.44
C VAL A 308 -16.99 25.10 -19.62
N PHE A 309 -17.47 24.45 -18.56
CA PHE A 309 -17.98 23.08 -18.64
C PHE A 309 -19.27 22.99 -19.45
N VAL A 310 -20.20 23.92 -19.25
CA VAL A 310 -21.43 24.03 -20.04
C VAL A 310 -21.09 24.30 -21.50
N GLN A 311 -20.14 25.19 -21.81
CA GLN A 311 -19.70 25.43 -23.18
C GLN A 311 -19.13 24.17 -23.84
N LYS A 312 -18.23 23.44 -23.15
CA LYS A 312 -17.67 22.18 -23.67
C LYS A 312 -18.75 21.13 -23.91
N ARG A 313 -19.79 21.10 -23.08
CA ARG A 313 -20.95 20.23 -23.27
C ARG A 313 -21.74 20.63 -24.52
N GLN A 314 -21.99 21.93 -24.73
CA GLN A 314 -22.67 22.44 -25.92
C GLN A 314 -21.92 22.07 -27.21
N GLU A 315 -20.58 22.17 -27.20
CA GLU A 315 -19.72 21.76 -28.32
C GLU A 315 -19.82 20.25 -28.61
N LYS A 316 -19.85 19.40 -27.57
CA LYS A 316 -19.98 17.94 -27.72
C LYS A 316 -21.35 17.50 -28.24
N LEU A 317 -22.43 18.11 -27.73
CA LEU A 317 -23.82 17.68 -27.98
C LEU A 317 -24.53 18.48 -29.08
N GLY A 318 -23.94 19.59 -29.53
CA GLY A 318 -24.55 20.49 -30.52
C GLY A 318 -25.87 21.13 -30.07
N LYS A 319 -26.15 21.16 -28.77
CA LYS A 319 -27.36 21.74 -28.17
C LYS A 319 -27.07 23.07 -27.51
N VAL A 320 -27.95 24.05 -27.69
CA VAL A 320 -27.88 25.35 -27.00
C VAL A 320 -28.79 25.30 -25.79
N TYR A 321 -28.27 25.71 -24.63
CA TYR A 321 -29.04 25.82 -23.38
C TYR A 321 -29.56 27.25 -23.21
N ASP A 322 -30.87 27.37 -23.00
CA ASP A 322 -31.56 28.64 -22.69
C ASP A 322 -31.11 29.21 -21.34
N GLU A 323 -31.33 30.51 -21.11
CA GLU A 323 -30.97 31.16 -19.83
C GLU A 323 -31.66 30.51 -18.62
N ASP A 324 -32.93 30.12 -18.76
CA ASP A 324 -33.66 29.41 -17.70
C ASP A 324 -33.03 28.05 -17.39
N GLN A 325 -32.62 27.31 -18.43
CA GLN A 325 -31.95 26.02 -18.26
C GLN A 325 -30.58 26.17 -17.61
N ARG A 326 -29.84 27.24 -17.95
CA ARG A 326 -28.56 27.57 -17.30
C ARG A 326 -28.76 27.90 -15.82
N ASN A 327 -29.81 28.64 -15.48
CA ASN A 327 -30.14 28.93 -14.09
C ASN A 327 -30.52 27.66 -13.31
N LEU A 328 -31.24 26.72 -13.93
CA LEU A 328 -31.53 25.41 -13.33
C LEU A 328 -30.26 24.57 -13.14
N ILE A 329 -29.34 24.56 -14.12
CA ILE A 329 -28.02 23.91 -13.99
C ILE A 329 -27.25 24.50 -12.81
N ASN A 330 -27.21 25.83 -12.70
CA ASN A 330 -26.52 26.53 -11.64
C ASN A 330 -27.08 26.17 -10.26
N LYS A 331 -28.41 26.12 -10.12
CA LYS A 331 -29.09 25.70 -8.88
C LYS A 331 -28.80 24.23 -8.55
N LEU A 332 -28.88 23.33 -9.54
CA LEU A 332 -28.57 21.91 -9.37
C LEU A 332 -27.09 21.70 -8.96
N ALA A 333 -26.18 22.45 -9.58
CA ALA A 333 -24.75 22.45 -9.28
C ALA A 333 -24.49 22.88 -7.83
N PHE A 334 -25.16 23.95 -7.38
CA PHE A 334 -25.08 24.41 -6.00
C PHE A 334 -25.57 23.34 -5.02
N MET A 335 -26.79 22.82 -5.23
CA MET A 335 -27.39 21.78 -4.37
C MET A 335 -26.50 20.53 -4.29
N THR A 336 -25.99 20.08 -5.44
CA THR A 336 -25.07 18.94 -5.51
C THR A 336 -23.77 19.20 -4.74
N SER A 337 -23.22 20.42 -4.83
CA SER A 337 -22.01 20.80 -4.10
C SER A 337 -22.22 20.82 -2.59
N LEU A 338 -23.40 21.25 -2.11
CA LEU A 338 -23.74 21.26 -0.69
C LEU A 338 -23.87 19.84 -0.16
N SER A 339 -24.66 19.00 -0.83
CA SER A 339 -24.85 17.61 -0.40
C SER A 339 -23.55 16.79 -0.46
N GLY A 340 -22.71 17.03 -1.48
CA GLY A 340 -21.38 16.41 -1.55
C GLY A 340 -20.46 16.82 -0.40
N ARG A 341 -20.48 18.10 0.01
CA ARG A 341 -19.70 18.60 1.16
C ARG A 341 -20.25 18.14 2.50
N ARG A 342 -21.57 18.07 2.66
CA ARG A 342 -22.22 17.46 3.83
C ARG A 342 -21.91 15.97 3.94
N ALA A 343 -21.81 15.26 2.82
CA ALA A 343 -21.39 13.86 2.84
C ALA A 343 -19.97 13.69 3.41
N LEU A 344 -19.10 14.70 3.28
CA LEU A 344 -17.76 14.73 3.89
C LEU A 344 -17.76 15.11 5.38
N SER A 345 -18.84 15.68 5.93
CA SER A 345 -18.91 16.03 7.35
C SER A 345 -19.39 14.85 8.21
N LEU A 346 -18.89 14.77 9.45
CA LEU A 346 -19.35 13.77 10.42
C LEU A 346 -20.66 14.23 11.08
N ASN A 347 -21.51 13.25 11.41
CA ASN A 347 -22.63 13.45 12.33
C ASN A 347 -22.12 13.71 13.74
N ASP A 348 -21.82 14.97 14.03
CA ASP A 348 -21.93 15.63 15.34
C ASP A 348 -21.15 16.92 15.27
N ARG A 349 -21.78 18.03 14.80
CA ARG A 349 -21.46 19.45 15.09
C ARG A 349 -19.99 19.90 15.13
N VAL A 350 -19.05 19.11 14.63
CA VAL A 350 -17.62 19.34 14.66
C VAL A 350 -17.18 19.45 13.21
N HIS A 351 -16.50 20.55 12.89
CA HIS A 351 -15.97 20.79 11.56
C HIS A 351 -15.13 19.60 11.10
N TYR A 352 -15.27 19.23 9.83
CA TYR A 352 -14.69 18.07 9.16
C TYR A 352 -13.16 17.96 9.26
N ALA A 353 -12.50 18.96 9.82
CA ALA A 353 -11.06 19.11 9.78
C ALA A 353 -10.44 19.69 11.07
N VAL A 354 -11.13 19.57 12.22
CA VAL A 354 -10.44 19.71 13.52
C VAL A 354 -9.49 18.53 13.76
N ASN A 355 -9.82 17.37 13.20
CA ASN A 355 -9.00 16.16 13.31
C ASN A 355 -8.84 15.47 11.94
N ILE A 356 -7.61 15.44 11.45
CA ILE A 356 -7.24 14.81 10.17
C ILE A 356 -7.62 13.32 10.10
N ASN A 357 -7.56 12.61 11.22
CA ASN A 357 -7.89 11.19 11.24
C ASN A 357 -9.39 10.98 11.00
N LEU A 358 -10.25 11.84 11.55
CA LEU A 358 -11.69 11.80 11.29
C LEU A 358 -12.00 12.15 9.84
N PHE A 359 -11.28 13.11 9.26
CA PHE A 359 -11.41 13.47 7.84
C PHE A 359 -11.05 12.28 6.92
N LEU A 360 -9.91 11.62 7.19
CA LEU A 360 -9.44 10.48 6.41
C LEU A 360 -10.34 9.25 6.58
N ASP A 361 -10.81 8.98 7.80
CA ASP A 361 -11.79 7.92 8.06
C ASP A 361 -13.08 8.16 7.28
N ARG A 362 -13.55 9.42 7.20
CA ARG A 362 -14.75 9.75 6.44
C ARG A 362 -14.54 9.64 4.93
N LEU A 363 -13.42 10.11 4.41
CA LEU A 363 -13.05 9.90 3.01
C LEU A 363 -13.04 8.40 2.67
N HIS A 364 -12.47 7.57 3.54
CA HIS A 364 -12.45 6.13 3.37
C HIS A 364 -13.85 5.49 3.38
N GLN A 365 -14.74 5.93 4.27
CA GLN A 365 -16.14 5.49 4.28
C GLN A 365 -16.88 5.84 2.98
N LEU A 366 -16.67 7.05 2.46
CA LEU A 366 -17.25 7.47 1.19
C LEU A 366 -16.71 6.64 0.02
N PHE A 367 -15.42 6.28 0.01
CA PHE A 367 -14.87 5.36 -0.98
C PHE A 367 -15.48 3.96 -0.93
N LYS A 368 -15.84 3.49 0.26
CA LYS A 368 -16.57 2.22 0.44
C LYS A 368 -18.02 2.31 -0.06
N GLY A 369 -18.52 3.51 -0.32
CA GLY A 369 -19.89 3.75 -0.77
C GLY A 369 -20.88 4.02 0.37
N ASP A 370 -20.41 4.33 1.58
CA ASP A 370 -21.28 4.66 2.73
C ASP A 370 -21.71 6.14 2.69
N TYR A 371 -22.54 6.48 1.70
CA TYR A 371 -23.16 7.80 1.57
C TYR A 371 -24.38 7.91 2.48
N ARG A 372 -24.16 7.98 3.80
CA ARG A 372 -25.26 8.30 4.72
C ARG A 372 -25.63 9.76 4.51
N ILE A 373 -26.82 9.97 3.96
CA ILE A 373 -27.45 11.28 3.91
C ILE A 373 -28.03 11.52 5.30
N THR A 374 -27.50 12.50 6.02
CA THR A 374 -27.79 12.71 7.43
C THR A 374 -28.57 13.99 7.70
N SER A 375 -28.60 14.90 6.73
CA SER A 375 -29.41 16.12 6.75
C SER A 375 -30.73 15.90 6.04
N PHE A 376 -31.84 16.31 6.66
CA PHE A 376 -33.17 16.35 6.04
C PHE A 376 -33.19 17.23 4.77
N LYS A 377 -32.27 18.21 4.68
CA LYS A 377 -32.12 19.08 3.51
C LYS A 377 -31.58 18.38 2.26
N ASP A 378 -31.05 17.17 2.40
CA ASP A 378 -30.45 16.39 1.31
C ASP A 378 -31.36 15.24 0.82
N GLU A 379 -32.60 15.15 1.32
CA GLU A 379 -33.56 14.12 0.91
C GLU A 379 -33.92 14.15 -0.58
N TRP A 380 -33.75 15.30 -1.24
CA TRP A 380 -33.96 15.45 -2.68
C TRP A 380 -33.10 14.50 -3.52
N LEU A 381 -31.95 14.04 -3.01
CA LEU A 381 -31.09 13.06 -3.65
C LEU A 381 -31.75 11.68 -3.79
N PHE A 382 -32.73 11.34 -2.95
CA PHE A 382 -33.44 10.06 -3.03
C PHE A 382 -34.38 9.98 -4.23
N SER A 383 -34.77 11.12 -4.80
CA SER A 383 -35.64 11.15 -5.98
C SER A 383 -34.98 10.54 -7.22
N ASP A 384 -33.64 10.62 -7.33
CA ASP A 384 -32.88 9.93 -8.38
C ASP A 384 -31.46 9.56 -7.88
N PHE A 385 -31.29 8.27 -7.56
CA PHE A 385 -30.04 7.72 -7.06
C PHE A 385 -28.90 7.77 -8.10
N THR A 386 -29.21 7.96 -9.38
CA THR A 386 -28.19 8.01 -10.44
C THR A 386 -27.27 9.21 -10.29
N LEU A 387 -27.72 10.31 -9.69
CA LEU A 387 -26.87 11.46 -9.40
C LEU A 387 -25.77 11.10 -8.39
N LEU A 388 -26.09 10.27 -7.38
CA LEU A 388 -25.10 9.83 -6.40
C LEU A 388 -24.08 8.87 -7.01
N SER A 389 -24.54 7.90 -7.82
CA SER A 389 -23.65 6.91 -8.45
C SER A 389 -22.81 7.48 -9.59
N ASN A 390 -23.34 8.42 -10.38
CA ASN A 390 -22.72 8.93 -11.59
C ASN A 390 -21.99 10.26 -11.40
N VAL A 391 -22.33 11.03 -10.36
CA VAL A 391 -21.72 12.34 -10.10
C VAL A 391 -20.88 12.32 -8.82
N ILE A 392 -21.51 12.09 -7.67
CA ILE A 392 -20.87 12.24 -6.35
C ILE A 392 -19.77 11.18 -6.15
N ALA A 393 -20.06 9.91 -6.43
CA ALA A 393 -19.12 8.82 -6.25
C ALA A 393 -17.85 8.90 -7.14
N PRO A 394 -17.95 9.12 -8.46
CA PRO A 394 -16.78 9.28 -9.31
C PRO A 394 -16.05 10.60 -9.07
N ALA A 395 -16.75 11.67 -8.67
CA ALA A 395 -16.12 12.94 -8.34
C ALA A 395 -15.11 12.84 -7.20
N LEU A 396 -15.40 12.01 -6.17
CA LEU A 396 -14.47 11.80 -5.06
C LEU A 396 -13.15 11.19 -5.55
N LYS A 397 -13.25 10.17 -6.41
CA LYS A 397 -12.08 9.50 -7.02
C LYS A 397 -11.29 10.46 -7.89
N SER A 398 -11.97 11.22 -8.75
CA SER A 398 -11.34 12.20 -9.63
C SER A 398 -10.66 13.33 -8.85
N GLY A 399 -11.34 13.90 -7.85
CA GLY A 399 -10.81 15.00 -7.04
C GLY A 399 -9.54 14.61 -6.28
N LEU A 400 -9.54 13.43 -5.66
CA LEU A 400 -8.35 12.92 -4.95
C LEU A 400 -7.21 12.54 -5.89
N ARG A 401 -7.51 12.02 -7.08
CA ARG A 401 -6.49 11.79 -8.10
C ARG A 401 -5.86 13.10 -8.57
N MET A 402 -6.66 14.13 -8.82
CA MET A 402 -6.15 15.46 -9.19
C MET A 402 -5.28 16.06 -8.07
N TYR A 403 -5.65 15.81 -6.82
CA TYR A 403 -4.87 16.24 -5.67
C TYR A 403 -3.51 15.50 -5.59
N GLN A 404 -3.48 14.18 -5.83
CA GLN A 404 -2.24 13.41 -5.92
C GLN A 404 -1.36 13.88 -7.08
N ASP A 405 -1.96 14.16 -8.25
CA ASP A 405 -1.25 14.71 -9.40
C ASP A 405 -0.67 16.11 -9.12
N HIS A 406 -1.35 16.91 -8.30
CA HIS A 406 -0.83 18.20 -7.85
C HIS A 406 0.41 18.01 -6.97
N PHE A 407 0.31 17.11 -5.98
CA PHE A 407 1.40 16.81 -5.04
C PHE A 407 2.63 16.18 -5.68
N THR A 408 2.46 15.39 -6.75
CA THR A 408 3.58 14.76 -7.47
C THR A 408 4.29 15.70 -8.43
N ARG A 409 3.65 16.82 -8.83
CA ARG A 409 4.21 17.81 -9.75
C ARG A 409 4.87 18.99 -9.05
N THR A 410 4.45 19.31 -7.82
CA THR A 410 5.14 20.22 -6.91
C THR A 410 6.35 19.55 -6.29
#